data_AF-A0A923KQS0-F1
#
_entry.id   AF-A0A923KQS0-F1
#
_cell.length_a   1.000
_cell.length_b   1.000
_cell.length_c   1.000
_cell.angle_alpha   90.00
_cell.angle_beta   90.00
_cell.angle_gamma   90.00
#
_symmetry.space_group_name_H-M   'P 1'
#
loop_
_entity.id
_entity.type
_entity.pdbx_description
1 polymer ?
#
loop_
_entity_poly.entity_id
_entity_poly.type
_entity_poly.pdbx_seq_one_letter_code
_entity_poly.pdbx_strand_id
1 'polypeptide(L)'
;MKLTKELIEKYDDDSQMFYRFQNPEWEVGDVSFGMIYSTEEEARQDFEDMGLDPEEAVLPGKSCMDTFAGIMSMRFVNEFDKDFNLIVFNGYDTGVSGHDDECVAEYYETVETFDFDEACQYAELTIWNN
;
A
#
# COMPACT_ATOMS: atom_id res chain seq x y z
N MET A 1 0.18 -5.43 -18.25
CA MET A 1 1.08 -4.46 -18.93
C MET A 1 2.44 -4.63 -18.28
N LYS A 2 3.57 -4.53 -19.00
CA LYS A 2 4.86 -4.74 -18.33
C LYS A 2 5.28 -3.49 -17.54
N LEU A 3 5.69 -3.63 -16.28
CA LEU A 3 6.22 -2.57 -15.44
C LEU A 3 7.53 -2.04 -16.06
N THR A 4 7.64 -0.71 -16.21
CA THR A 4 8.79 -0.05 -16.82
C THR A 4 9.22 1.15 -15.99
N LYS A 5 10.47 1.58 -16.20
CA LYS A 5 11.01 2.78 -15.57
C LYS A 5 10.20 4.04 -15.87
N GLU A 6 9.77 4.23 -17.11
CA GLU A 6 8.98 5.39 -17.52
C GLU A 6 7.62 5.45 -16.82
N LEU A 7 7.00 4.29 -16.54
CA LEU A 7 5.75 4.23 -15.76
C LEU A 7 5.98 4.59 -14.31
N ILE A 8 7.02 4.02 -13.69
CA ILE A 8 7.34 4.31 -12.29
C ILE A 8 7.70 5.78 -12.10
N GLU A 9 8.56 6.36 -12.96
CA GLU A 9 8.87 7.79 -12.91
C GLU A 9 7.62 8.67 -13.09
N LYS A 10 6.71 8.29 -14.01
CA LYS A 10 5.45 9.01 -14.20
C LYS A 10 4.59 9.02 -12.92
N TYR A 11 4.50 7.89 -12.22
CA TYR A 11 3.68 7.77 -11.03
C TYR A 11 4.35 8.40 -9.81
N ASP A 12 5.65 8.17 -9.60
CA ASP A 12 6.41 8.74 -8.49
C ASP A 12 6.51 10.29 -8.57
N ASP A 13 6.45 10.88 -9.78
CA ASP A 13 6.44 12.34 -9.98
C ASP A 13 5.05 12.99 -9.78
N ASP A 14 3.98 12.20 -9.66
CA ASP A 14 2.61 12.69 -9.49
C ASP A 14 2.14 12.51 -8.05
N SER A 15 1.98 13.64 -7.33
CA SER A 15 1.53 13.68 -5.93
C SER A 15 0.13 13.11 -5.66
N GLN A 16 -0.63 12.77 -6.71
CA GLN A 16 -1.93 12.10 -6.58
C GLN A 16 -1.86 10.59 -6.83
N MET A 17 -0.69 10.03 -7.11
CA MET A 17 -0.51 8.60 -7.35
C MET A 17 0.06 7.91 -6.11
N PHE A 18 -0.56 6.79 -5.76
CA PHE A 18 -0.18 6.00 -4.60
C PHE A 18 -0.12 4.52 -4.96
N TYR A 19 0.74 3.80 -4.25
CA TYR A 19 0.95 2.37 -4.41
C TYR A 19 0.43 1.60 -3.20
N ARG A 20 -0.22 0.46 -3.45
CA ARG A 20 -0.69 -0.46 -2.40
C ARG A 20 -0.69 -1.89 -2.91
N PHE A 21 -0.34 -2.83 -2.04
CA PHE A 21 -0.65 -4.24 -2.28
C PHE A 21 -2.11 -4.52 -1.95
N GLN A 22 -2.84 -5.08 -2.91
CA GLN A 22 -4.28 -5.29 -2.83
C GLN A 22 -4.62 -6.71 -3.23
N ASN A 23 -5.36 -7.41 -2.35
CA ASN A 23 -5.97 -8.67 -2.69
C ASN A 23 -7.08 -8.41 -3.73
N PRO A 24 -7.06 -9.06 -4.91
CA PRO A 24 -8.03 -8.81 -5.97
C PRO A 24 -9.46 -9.26 -5.64
N GLU A 25 -9.65 -10.11 -4.63
CA GLU A 25 -10.97 -10.55 -4.17
C GLU A 25 -11.60 -9.56 -3.18
N TRP A 26 -10.83 -8.59 -2.68
CA TRP A 26 -11.29 -7.63 -1.67
C TRP A 26 -11.54 -6.26 -2.30
N GLU A 27 -12.62 -5.60 -1.86
CA GLU A 27 -12.83 -4.19 -2.17
C GLU A 27 -11.72 -3.35 -1.53
N VAL A 28 -11.26 -2.32 -2.23
CA VAL A 28 -10.23 -1.42 -1.68
C VAL A 28 -10.75 -0.76 -0.42
N GLY A 29 -12.00 -0.25 -0.41
CA GLY A 29 -12.66 0.42 0.72
C GLY A 29 -12.22 1.88 0.92
N ASP A 30 -12.59 2.49 2.05
CA ASP A 30 -12.35 3.91 2.39
C ASP A 30 -11.65 4.16 3.74
N VAL A 31 -11.41 3.12 4.54
CA VAL A 31 -10.68 3.20 5.82
C VAL A 31 -9.48 2.25 5.89
N SER A 32 -8.42 2.66 6.56
CA SER A 32 -7.23 1.86 6.73
C SER A 32 -7.20 1.32 8.12
N PHE A 33 -6.80 0.07 8.26
CA PHE A 33 -6.42 -0.51 9.52
C PHE A 33 -5.03 -1.10 9.38
N GLY A 34 -4.14 -0.40 8.65
CA GLY A 34 -2.83 -0.88 8.22
C GLY A 34 -2.84 -1.57 6.85
N MET A 35 -1.67 -2.05 6.43
CA MET A 35 -1.54 -2.90 5.23
C MET A 35 -1.58 -4.40 5.53
N ILE A 36 -1.30 -4.79 6.78
CA ILE A 36 -1.07 -6.20 7.16
C ILE A 36 -2.32 -6.91 7.69
N TYR A 37 -3.23 -6.19 8.35
CA TYR A 37 -4.42 -6.80 8.90
C TYR A 37 -5.44 -7.04 7.78
N SER A 38 -6.20 -8.12 7.91
CA SER A 38 -7.21 -8.51 6.93
C SER A 38 -8.58 -7.91 7.25
N THR A 39 -8.81 -7.55 8.52
CA THR A 39 -10.09 -7.02 8.99
C THR A 39 -9.91 -5.91 10.02
N GLU A 40 -10.90 -5.03 10.10
CA GLU A 40 -10.99 -4.01 11.15
C GLU A 40 -11.01 -4.62 12.56
N GLU A 41 -11.73 -5.74 12.75
CA GLU A 41 -11.82 -6.43 14.05
C GLU A 41 -10.45 -6.93 14.52
N GLU A 42 -9.65 -7.49 13.61
CA GLU A 42 -8.29 -7.97 13.91
C GLU A 42 -7.38 -6.82 14.36
N ALA A 43 -7.39 -5.69 13.64
CA ALA A 43 -6.58 -4.53 14.00
C ALA A 43 -6.98 -3.92 15.35
N ARG A 44 -8.30 -3.82 15.61
CA ARG A 44 -8.83 -3.32 16.88
C ARG A 44 -8.43 -4.22 18.06
N GLN A 45 -8.49 -5.54 17.89
CA GLN A 45 -8.09 -6.48 18.93
C GLN A 45 -6.60 -6.37 19.24
N ASP A 46 -5.75 -6.23 18.22
CA ASP A 46 -4.30 -6.08 18.42
C ASP A 46 -3.95 -4.78 19.16
N PHE A 47 -4.63 -3.67 18.84
CA PHE A 47 -4.50 -2.42 19.58
C PHE A 47 -4.92 -2.59 21.05
N GLU A 48 -6.04 -3.27 21.32
CA GLU A 48 -6.48 -3.57 22.69
C GLU A 48 -5.43 -4.39 23.45
N ASP A 49 -4.90 -5.44 22.83
CA ASP A 49 -3.91 -6.34 23.42
C ASP A 49 -2.57 -5.61 23.70
N MET A 50 -2.24 -4.58 22.92
CA MET A 50 -1.12 -3.67 23.14
C MET A 50 -1.40 -2.60 24.21
N GLY A 51 -2.63 -2.49 24.70
CA GLY A 51 -3.06 -1.47 25.66
C GLY A 51 -3.26 -0.08 25.03
N LEU A 52 -3.48 -0.03 23.72
CA LEU A 52 -3.85 1.16 22.96
C LEU A 52 -5.37 1.29 22.85
N ASP A 53 -5.86 2.44 22.38
CA ASP A 53 -7.29 2.64 22.11
C ASP A 53 -7.65 1.94 20.79
N PRO A 54 -8.56 0.95 20.77
CA PRO A 54 -8.98 0.28 19.54
C PRO A 54 -9.58 1.23 18.49
N GLU A 55 -10.09 2.41 18.88
CA GLU A 55 -10.57 3.41 17.91
C GLU A 55 -9.45 4.08 17.11
N GLU A 56 -8.21 4.05 17.61
CA GLU A 56 -7.04 4.55 16.89
C GLU A 56 -6.54 3.58 15.81
N ALA A 57 -7.00 2.32 15.82
CA ALA A 57 -6.61 1.30 14.84
C ALA A 57 -7.17 1.55 13.44
N VAL A 58 -8.14 2.47 13.29
CA VAL A 58 -8.85 2.74 12.04
C VAL A 58 -8.63 4.19 11.61
N LEU A 59 -7.93 4.36 10.50
CA LEU A 59 -7.55 5.64 9.92
C LEU A 59 -8.43 5.99 8.70
N PRO A 60 -8.70 7.28 8.45
CA PRO A 60 -9.47 7.71 7.29
C PRO A 60 -8.64 7.59 6.01
N GLY A 61 -9.05 6.76 5.04
CA GLY A 61 -8.33 6.53 3.79
C GLY A 61 -7.71 5.14 3.70
N LYS A 62 -6.62 4.98 2.95
CA LYS A 62 -5.92 3.70 2.76
C LYS A 62 -4.43 3.84 2.98
N SER A 63 -3.88 2.93 3.78
CA SER A 63 -2.43 2.78 3.93
C SER A 63 -1.82 2.48 2.56
N CYS A 64 -0.86 3.30 2.16
CA CYS A 64 -0.22 3.28 0.84
C CYS A 64 1.18 3.90 0.93
N MET A 65 1.92 3.86 -0.17
CA MET A 65 3.15 4.62 -0.32
C MET A 65 3.05 5.53 -1.54
N ASP A 66 3.68 6.70 -1.47
CA ASP A 66 3.78 7.68 -2.54
C ASP A 66 4.82 7.31 -3.62
N THR A 67 5.67 6.33 -3.35
CA THR A 67 6.75 5.89 -4.25
C THR A 67 6.80 4.39 -4.40
N PHE A 68 7.19 3.94 -5.60
CA PHE A 68 7.42 2.52 -5.86
C PHE A 68 8.54 1.96 -4.95
N ALA A 69 9.61 2.73 -4.71
CA ALA A 69 10.67 2.31 -3.81
C ALA A 69 10.20 2.13 -2.36
N GLY A 70 9.27 2.98 -1.91
CA GLY A 70 8.68 2.89 -0.58
C GLY A 70 7.88 1.60 -0.41
N ILE A 71 6.95 1.30 -1.33
CA ILE A 71 6.10 0.10 -1.24
C ILE A 71 6.90 -1.19 -1.42
N MET A 72 7.97 -1.18 -2.23
CA MET A 72 8.85 -2.33 -2.44
C MET A 72 9.96 -2.45 -1.38
N SER A 73 9.93 -1.63 -0.32
CA SER A 73 10.86 -1.81 0.79
C SER A 73 10.60 -3.15 1.50
N MET A 74 11.66 -3.74 2.07
CA MET A 74 11.58 -5.03 2.77
C MET A 74 10.63 -5.01 3.98
N ARG A 75 10.21 -3.82 4.46
CA ARG A 75 9.21 -3.68 5.52
C ARG A 75 7.82 -4.07 5.03
N PHE A 76 7.43 -3.66 3.82
CA PHE A 76 6.08 -3.89 3.31
C PHE A 76 6.01 -5.14 2.46
N VAL A 77 6.89 -5.31 1.47
CA VAL A 77 6.77 -6.39 0.48
C VAL A 77 6.81 -7.80 1.09
N ASN A 78 7.49 -7.97 2.24
CA ASN A 78 7.61 -9.27 2.90
C ASN A 78 6.33 -9.73 3.62
N GLU A 79 5.36 -8.84 3.79
CA GLU A 79 4.05 -9.15 4.38
C GLU A 79 3.04 -9.64 3.33
N PHE A 80 3.43 -9.63 2.05
CA PHE A 80 2.58 -10.00 0.93
C PHE A 80 3.20 -11.12 0.10
N ASP A 81 2.34 -11.78 -0.67
CA ASP A 81 2.74 -12.83 -1.59
C ASP A 81 2.02 -12.69 -2.94
N LYS A 82 2.18 -13.72 -3.78
CA LYS A 82 1.63 -13.79 -5.13
C LYS A 82 0.10 -13.76 -5.22
N ASP A 83 -0.63 -13.89 -4.10
CA ASP A 83 -2.09 -13.77 -4.09
C ASP A 83 -2.53 -12.29 -4.10
N PHE A 84 -1.59 -11.36 -3.98
CA PHE A 84 -1.81 -9.92 -4.07
C PHE A 84 -1.38 -9.35 -5.42
N ASN A 85 -1.92 -8.18 -5.75
CA ASN A 85 -1.45 -7.33 -6.85
C ASN A 85 -0.87 -6.04 -6.29
N LEU A 86 0.08 -5.45 -7.01
CA LEU A 86 0.45 -4.06 -6.80
C LEU A 86 -0.50 -3.17 -7.61
N ILE A 87 -1.32 -2.37 -6.92
CA ILE A 87 -2.15 -1.35 -7.57
C ILE A 87 -1.49 0.02 -7.47
N VAL A 88 -1.65 0.80 -8.54
CA VAL A 88 -1.45 2.25 -8.54
C VAL A 88 -2.82 2.89 -8.58
N PHE A 89 -3.11 3.79 -7.65
CA PHE A 89 -4.40 4.47 -7.59
C PHE A 89 -4.25 5.99 -7.53
N ASN A 90 -5.24 6.68 -8.07
CA ASN A 90 -5.40 8.12 -7.89
C ASN A 90 -6.06 8.37 -6.54
N GLY A 91 -5.51 9.31 -5.79
CA GLY A 91 -6.01 9.67 -4.46
C GLY A 91 -5.54 11.02 -3.97
N TYR A 92 -5.79 11.26 -2.69
CA TYR A 92 -5.35 12.46 -1.98
C TYR A 92 -4.80 12.09 -0.60
N ASP A 93 -3.59 12.53 -0.29
CA ASP A 93 -2.98 12.33 1.03
C ASP A 93 -3.80 13.04 2.11
N THR A 94 -4.27 12.27 3.10
CA THR A 94 -5.07 12.79 4.21
C THR A 94 -4.25 13.62 5.20
N GLY A 95 -2.92 13.54 5.13
CA GLY A 95 -1.99 14.12 6.11
C GLY A 95 -1.91 13.33 7.42
N VAL A 96 -2.58 12.18 7.50
CA VAL A 96 -2.48 11.23 8.62
C VAL A 96 -1.33 10.27 8.34
N SER A 97 -0.43 10.13 9.32
CA SER A 97 0.60 9.09 9.27
C SER A 97 0.00 7.74 9.64
N GLY A 98 0.26 6.73 8.81
CA GLY A 98 -0.09 5.37 9.12
C GLY A 98 0.72 4.81 10.29
N HIS A 99 0.30 3.66 10.80
CA HIS A 99 0.90 3.05 12.00
C HIS A 99 2.33 2.56 11.77
N ASP A 100 2.72 2.38 10.50
CA ASP A 100 3.97 1.83 10.03
C ASP A 100 4.81 2.83 9.20
N ASP A 101 4.69 4.13 9.50
CA ASP A 101 5.33 5.23 8.75
C ASP A 101 4.92 5.30 7.27
N GLU A 102 3.79 4.71 6.92
CA GLU A 102 3.19 4.79 5.60
C GLU A 102 2.28 6.01 5.44
N CYS A 103 1.94 6.33 4.20
CA CYS A 103 0.96 7.35 3.88
C CYS A 103 -0.46 6.80 4.06
N VAL A 104 -1.41 7.66 4.42
CA VAL A 104 -2.83 7.34 4.37
C VAL A 104 -3.50 8.26 3.35
N ALA A 105 -4.02 7.70 2.26
CA ALA A 105 -4.63 8.46 1.18
C ALA A 105 -6.10 8.08 0.95
N GLU A 106 -6.94 9.06 0.63
CA GLU A 106 -8.27 8.80 0.07
C GLU A 106 -8.12 8.09 -1.27
N TYR A 107 -8.86 7.00 -1.47
CA TYR A 107 -8.89 6.28 -2.73
C TYR A 107 -9.99 6.82 -3.64
N TYR A 108 -9.65 7.20 -4.88
CA TYR A 108 -10.63 7.61 -5.90
C TYR A 108 -10.82 6.53 -6.96
N GLU A 109 -9.75 6.09 -7.62
CA GLU A 109 -9.81 5.01 -8.62
C GLU A 109 -8.47 4.32 -8.83
N THR A 110 -8.50 3.03 -9.13
CA THR A 110 -7.33 2.29 -9.62
C THR A 110 -6.97 2.77 -11.02
N VAL A 111 -5.71 3.19 -11.19
CA VAL A 111 -5.13 3.62 -12.46
C VAL A 111 -4.48 2.45 -13.18
N GLU A 112 -3.75 1.61 -12.46
CA GLU A 112 -3.04 0.46 -13.03
C GLU A 112 -2.91 -0.67 -12.01
N THR A 113 -2.80 -1.91 -12.50
CA THR A 113 -2.62 -3.11 -11.68
C THR A 113 -1.49 -3.95 -12.26
N PHE A 114 -0.58 -4.38 -11.40
CA PHE A 114 0.54 -5.25 -11.74
C PHE A 114 0.52 -6.51 -10.87
N ASP A 115 0.87 -7.65 -11.47
CA ASP A 115 1.08 -8.89 -10.72
C ASP A 115 2.22 -8.70 -9.69
N PHE A 116 2.07 -9.26 -8.49
CA PHE A 116 3.08 -9.17 -7.43
C PHE A 116 4.47 -9.66 -7.89
N ASP A 117 4.53 -10.83 -8.52
CA ASP A 117 5.79 -11.40 -9.02
C ASP A 117 6.47 -10.49 -10.05
N GLU A 118 5.69 -9.76 -10.85
CA GLU A 118 6.22 -8.82 -11.81
C GLU A 118 6.83 -7.60 -11.14
N ALA A 119 6.13 -7.02 -10.16
CA ALA A 119 6.63 -5.91 -9.36
C ALA A 119 7.92 -6.29 -8.62
N CYS A 120 7.96 -7.49 -8.01
CA CYS A 120 9.13 -8.03 -7.34
C CYS A 120 10.32 -8.22 -8.28
N GLN A 121 10.11 -8.81 -9.47
CA GLN A 121 11.18 -8.95 -10.47
C GLN A 121 11.76 -7.60 -10.90
N TYR A 122 10.91 -6.58 -11.05
CA TYR A 122 11.38 -5.25 -11.39
C TYR A 122 12.16 -4.60 -10.23
N ALA A 123 11.68 -4.72 -8.99
CA ALA A 123 12.37 -4.21 -7.81
C ALA A 123 13.71 -4.92 -7.57
N GLU A 124 13.81 -6.22 -7.84
CA GLU A 124 15.07 -6.96 -7.79
C GLU A 124 16.11 -6.37 -8.75
N LEU A 125 15.71 -5.97 -9.95
CA LEU A 125 16.62 -5.41 -10.96
C LEU A 125 16.97 -3.93 -10.72
N THR A 126 16.14 -3.18 -10.00
CA THR A 126 16.21 -1.72 -9.95
C THR A 126 16.44 -1.14 -8.56
N ILE A 127 16.07 -1.86 -7.50
CA ILE A 127 16.15 -1.40 -6.11
C ILE A 127 17.06 -2.33 -5.30
N TRP A 128 16.78 -3.64 -5.26
CA TRP A 128 17.40 -4.52 -4.27
C TRP A 128 18.83 -4.99 -4.63
N ASN A 129 19.17 -5.00 -5.93
CA ASN A 129 20.51 -5.40 -6.40
C ASN A 129 21.40 -4.22 -6.85
N ASN A 130 20.98 -2.97 -6.58
CA ASN A 130 21.78 -1.77 -6.85
C ASN A 130 22.35 -1.19 -5.56
#